data_AF-A0A512H9E1-F1
#
_entry.id   AF-A0A512H9E1-F1
#
_cell.length_a   1.000
_cell.length_b   1.000
_cell.length_c   1.000
_cell.angle_alpha   90.00
_cell.angle_beta   90.00
_cell.angle_gamma   90.00
#
_symmetry.space_group_name_H-M   'P 1'
#
loop_
_entity.id
_entity.type
_entity.pdbx_description
1 polymer ?
#
loop_
_entity_poly.entity_id
_entity_poly.type
_entity_poly.pdbx_seq_one_letter_code
_entity_poly.pdbx_strand_id
1 'polypeptide(L)'
;MNESALSSSPEANDLNALFGMLAKAFSLEAADLARVLEEGLMTLAPGEDPDGRRHVRATLIQDGTRRVVRVYRDALYYEETPAGETPEANQDS
;
A
#
# COMPACT_ATOMS: atom_id res chain seq x y z
N MET A 1 26.64 -7.93 -34.10
CA MET A 1 25.25 -7.77 -33.62
C MET A 1 25.25 -8.33 -32.22
N ASN A 2 25.40 -7.47 -31.19
CA ASN A 2 25.41 -7.93 -29.81
C ASN A 2 23.99 -7.77 -29.28
N GLU A 3 23.33 -8.90 -29.11
CA GLU A 3 22.01 -8.99 -28.50
C GLU A 3 22.11 -8.50 -27.06
N SER A 4 21.40 -7.41 -26.80
CA SER A 4 21.20 -6.85 -25.47
C SER A 4 20.63 -7.93 -24.55
N ALA A 5 21.46 -8.42 -23.64
CA ALA A 5 20.97 -9.04 -22.43
C ALA A 5 20.17 -7.96 -21.68
N LEU A 6 18.86 -7.92 -21.93
CA LEU A 6 17.86 -7.35 -21.03
C LEU A 6 17.94 -8.15 -19.74
N SER A 7 18.99 -7.89 -18.96
CA SER A 7 19.12 -8.31 -17.58
C SER A 7 17.90 -7.72 -16.89
N SER A 8 16.90 -8.56 -16.63
CA SER A 8 15.76 -8.17 -15.83
C SER A 8 16.32 -7.77 -14.47
N SER A 9 16.50 -6.47 -14.25
CA SER A 9 17.11 -5.98 -13.03
C SER A 9 16.33 -6.53 -11.83
N PRO A 10 17.00 -6.95 -10.75
CA PRO A 10 16.32 -7.47 -9.55
C PRO A 10 15.20 -6.53 -9.06
N GLU A 11 15.37 -5.23 -9.31
CA GLU A 11 14.43 -4.14 -9.05
C GLU A 11 13.06 -4.33 -9.73
N ALA A 12 13.01 -4.86 -10.96
CA ALA A 12 11.74 -5.08 -11.68
C ALA A 12 10.94 -6.24 -11.06
N ASN A 13 11.63 -7.27 -10.58
CA ASN A 13 10.99 -8.39 -9.88
C ASN A 13 10.46 -7.96 -8.51
N ASP A 14 11.22 -7.13 -7.78
CA ASP A 14 10.81 -6.61 -6.48
C ASP A 14 9.59 -5.69 -6.58
N LEU A 15 9.53 -4.86 -7.63
CA LEU A 15 8.39 -3.99 -7.89
C LEU A 15 7.12 -4.79 -8.23
N ASN A 16 7.23 -5.81 -9.08
CA ASN A 16 6.10 -6.69 -9.41
C ASN A 16 5.61 -7.46 -8.18
N ALA A 17 6.52 -7.91 -7.31
CA ALA A 17 6.18 -8.56 -6.05
C ALA A 17 5.41 -7.61 -5.12
N LEU A 18 5.84 -6.35 -5.01
CA LEU A 18 5.15 -5.32 -4.24
C LEU A 18 3.71 -5.10 -4.75
N PHE A 19 3.53 -4.91 -6.06
CA PHE A 19 2.20 -4.75 -6.64
C PHE A 19 1.31 -5.97 -6.39
N GLY A 20 1.86 -7.18 -6.52
CA GLY A 20 1.12 -8.41 -6.19
C GLY A 20 0.72 -8.50 -4.72
N MET A 21 1.57 -8.03 -3.80
CA MET A 21 1.25 -7.96 -2.37
C MET A 21 0.15 -6.93 -2.08
N LEU A 22 0.20 -5.75 -2.71
CA LEU A 22 -0.81 -4.71 -2.57
C LEU A 22 -2.18 -5.15 -3.10
N ALA A 23 -2.21 -5.77 -4.28
CA ALA A 23 -3.44 -6.33 -4.87
C ALA A 23 -4.11 -7.31 -3.90
N LYS A 24 -3.32 -8.26 -3.35
CA LYS A 24 -3.81 -9.21 -2.34
C LYS A 24 -4.28 -8.53 -1.06
N ALA A 25 -3.50 -7.58 -0.54
CA ALA A 25 -3.81 -6.89 0.70
C ALA A 25 -5.14 -6.13 0.65
N PHE A 26 -5.41 -5.44 -0.46
CA PHE A 26 -6.64 -4.66 -0.61
C PHE A 26 -7.78 -5.44 -1.28
N SER A 27 -7.55 -6.73 -1.61
CA SER A 27 -8.47 -7.57 -2.39
C SER A 27 -8.88 -6.90 -3.71
N LEU A 28 -7.88 -6.36 -4.43
CA LEU A 28 -8.04 -5.69 -5.72
C LEU A 28 -7.44 -6.56 -6.83
N GLU A 29 -8.06 -6.53 -8.00
CA GLU A 29 -7.45 -7.02 -9.22
C GLU A 29 -6.33 -6.07 -9.69
N ALA A 30 -5.41 -6.55 -10.53
CA ALA A 30 -4.29 -5.74 -11.00
C ALA A 30 -4.74 -4.47 -11.74
N ALA A 31 -5.82 -4.55 -12.53
CA ALA A 31 -6.38 -3.41 -13.24
C ALA A 31 -6.98 -2.37 -12.29
N ASP A 32 -7.66 -2.82 -11.22
CA ASP A 32 -8.22 -1.92 -10.21
C ASP A 32 -7.12 -1.28 -9.36
N LEU A 33 -6.06 -2.02 -9.03
CA LEU A 33 -4.89 -1.48 -8.34
C LEU A 33 -4.24 -0.35 -9.15
N ALA A 34 -4.07 -0.54 -10.46
CA ALA A 34 -3.53 0.50 -11.34
C ALA A 34 -4.43 1.74 -11.34
N ARG A 35 -5.74 1.53 -11.47
CA ARG A 35 -6.73 2.63 -11.44
C ARG A 35 -6.69 3.42 -10.14
N VAL A 36 -6.67 2.78 -8.97
CA VAL A 36 -6.64 3.51 -7.69
C VAL A 36 -5.33 4.27 -7.47
N LEU A 37 -4.22 3.83 -8.08
CA LEU A 37 -2.97 4.57 -8.08
C LEU A 37 -3.01 5.77 -9.02
N GLU A 38 -3.55 5.60 -10.23
CA GLU A 38 -3.73 6.68 -11.21
C GLU A 38 -4.69 7.77 -10.71
N GLU A 39 -5.77 7.37 -10.04
CA GLU A 39 -6.76 8.27 -9.45
C GLU A 39 -6.28 8.91 -8.14
N GLY A 40 -5.11 8.53 -7.62
CA GLY A 40 -4.55 9.05 -6.36
C GLY A 40 -5.32 8.60 -5.12
N LEU A 41 -6.19 7.60 -5.24
CA LEU A 41 -6.95 6.99 -4.14
C LEU A 41 -6.06 6.13 -3.24
N MET A 42 -4.96 5.61 -3.79
CA MET A 42 -3.93 4.89 -3.05
C MET A 42 -2.65 5.71 -2.94
N THR A 43 -2.12 5.82 -1.72
CA THR A 43 -0.82 6.45 -1.44
C THR A 43 0.14 5.44 -0.83
N LEU A 44 1.42 5.53 -1.22
CA LEU A 44 2.50 4.68 -0.73
C LEU A 44 3.54 5.57 -0.03
N ALA A 45 3.87 5.28 1.22
CA ALA A 45 4.90 5.97 1.97
C ALA A 45 5.90 4.96 2.57
N PRO A 46 7.22 5.21 2.49
CA PRO A 46 8.18 4.40 3.23
C PRO A 46 8.01 4.60 4.73
N GLY A 47 8.19 3.54 5.50
CA GLY A 47 8.13 3.57 6.96
C GLY A 47 9.17 2.66 7.60
N GLU A 48 9.43 2.90 8.88
CA GLU A 48 10.32 2.09 9.71
C GLU A 48 9.65 1.92 11.07
N ASP A 49 9.59 0.68 11.55
CA ASP A 49 9.08 0.37 12.89
C ASP A 49 10.15 0.56 13.98
N PRO A 50 9.79 0.55 15.28
CA PRO A 50 10.74 0.65 16.38
C PRO A 50 11.88 -0.38 16.36
N ASP A 51 11.66 -1.54 15.74
CA ASP A 51 12.66 -2.60 15.58
C ASP A 51 13.65 -2.35 14.41
N GLY A 52 13.58 -1.18 13.75
CA GLY A 52 14.39 -0.84 12.57
C GLY A 52 13.95 -1.55 11.29
N ARG A 53 12.77 -2.17 11.29
CA ARG A 53 12.24 -2.91 10.14
C ARG A 53 11.57 -1.95 9.16
N ARG A 54 12.13 -1.86 7.96
CA ARG A 54 11.58 -1.07 6.85
C ARG A 54 10.32 -1.71 6.27
N HIS A 55 9.34 -0.89 5.95
CA HIS A 55 8.09 -1.28 5.32
C HIS A 55 7.59 -0.20 4.36
N VAL A 56 6.62 -0.55 3.52
CA VAL A 56 5.82 0.41 2.74
C VAL A 56 4.44 0.49 3.37
N ARG A 57 4.06 1.68 3.83
CA ARG A 57 2.71 1.96 4.31
C ARG A 57 1.85 2.35 3.12
N ALA A 58 0.91 1.48 2.77
CA ALA A 58 -0.08 1.71 1.72
C ALA A 58 -1.40 2.15 2.36
N THR A 59 -1.95 3.27 1.88
CA THR A 59 -3.25 3.81 2.33
C THR A 59 -4.18 3.90 1.15
N LEU A 60 -5.34 3.26 1.23
CA LEU A 60 -6.42 3.33 0.24
C LEU A 60 -7.60 4.09 0.82
N ILE A 61 -8.05 5.13 0.13
CA ILE A 61 -9.27 5.88 0.45
C ILE A 61 -10.28 5.59 -0.65
N GLN A 62 -11.35 4.87 -0.30
CA GLN A 62 -12.39 4.49 -1.26
C GLN A 62 -13.75 4.56 -0.57
N ASP A 63 -14.73 5.21 -1.21
CA ASP A 63 -16.10 5.35 -0.69
C ASP A 63 -16.16 5.90 0.75
N GLY A 64 -15.28 6.85 1.09
CA GLY A 64 -15.15 7.42 2.43
C GLY A 64 -14.50 6.50 3.46
N THR A 65 -14.17 5.26 3.09
CA THR A 65 -13.46 4.31 3.94
C THR A 65 -11.96 4.40 3.70
N ARG A 66 -11.21 4.65 4.79
CA ARG A 66 -9.75 4.56 4.79
C ARG A 66 -9.32 3.16 5.21
N ARG A 67 -8.48 2.50 4.42
CA ARG A 67 -7.84 1.21 4.73
C ARG A 67 -6.33 1.38 4.67
N VAL A 68 -5.61 0.85 5.65
CA VAL A 68 -4.16 0.99 5.73
C VAL A 68 -3.51 -0.38 5.92
N VAL A 69 -2.45 -0.62 5.14
CA VAL A 69 -1.64 -1.84 5.22
C VAL A 69 -0.17 -1.48 5.26
N ARG A 70 0.58 -2.11 6.16
CA ARG A 70 2.04 -2.10 6.17
C ARG A 70 2.55 -3.34 5.45
N VAL A 71 3.31 -3.13 4.38
CA VAL A 71 3.90 -4.17 3.54
C VAL A 71 5.38 -4.29 3.85
N TYR A 72 5.77 -5.42 4.42
CA TYR A 72 7.16 -5.81 4.61
C TYR A 72 7.55 -6.76 3.49
N ARG A 73 8.86 -7.03 3.36
CA ARG A 73 9.38 -7.97 2.37
C ARG A 73 8.68 -9.34 2.43
N ASP A 74 8.38 -9.81 3.64
CA ASP A 74 7.91 -11.18 3.89
C ASP A 74 6.56 -11.24 4.62
N ALA A 75 5.90 -10.09 4.87
CA ALA A 75 4.69 -10.04 5.70
C ALA A 75 3.79 -8.84 5.39
N LEU A 76 2.50 -8.98 5.69
CA LEU A 76 1.48 -7.94 5.59
C LEU A 76 0.84 -7.72 6.95
N TYR A 77 0.69 -6.46 7.36
CA TYR A 77 0.01 -6.08 8.58
C TYR A 77 -1.09 -5.06 8.26
N TYR A 78 -2.31 -5.38 8.67
CA TYR A 78 -3.48 -4.53 8.47
C TYR A 78 -3.64 -3.63 9.69
N GLU A 79 -3.63 -2.31 9.49
CA GLU A 79 -4.10 -1.40 10.53
C GLU A 79 -5.63 -1.41 10.45
N GLU A 80 -6.28 -2.02 11.44
CA GLU A 80 -7.74 -1.86 11.58
C GLU A 80 -8.02 -0.38 11.80
N THR A 81 -8.66 0.25 10.82
CA THR A 81 -9.22 1.58 10.99
C THR A 81 -10.28 1.46 12.08
N PRO A 82 -10.17 2.15 13.22
CA PRO A 82 -11.23 2.12 14.21
C PRO A 82 -12.51 2.62 13.53
N ALA A 83 -13.54 1.77 13.51
CA ALA A 83 -14.86 2.14 13.05
C ALA A 83 -15.41 3.19 14.01
N GLY A 84 -15.22 4.46 13.70
CA GLY A 84 -15.76 5.58 14.45
C GLY A 84 -14.72 6.41 15.19
N GLU A 85 -13.97 7.25 14.46
CA GLU A 85 -13.89 8.64 14.90
C GLU A 85 -15.23 9.27 14.54
N THR A 86 -16.24 9.11 15.41
CA THR A 86 -17.26 10.14 15.52
C THR A 86 -16.50 11.46 15.68
N PRO A 87 -16.73 12.48 14.85
CA PRO A 87 -16.25 13.81 15.21
C PRO A 87 -16.87 14.09 16.57
N GLU A 88 -16.04 14.16 17.62
CA GLU A 88 -16.48 14.60 18.94
C GLU A 88 -17.16 15.95 18.70
N ALA A 89 -18.50 15.91 18.78
CA ALA A 89 -19.32 17.07 18.72
C ALA A 89 -18.76 18.03 19.77
N ASN A 90 -18.44 19.25 19.33
CA ASN A 90 -18.08 20.38 20.17
C ASN A 90 -18.77 20.28 21.54
N GLN A 91 -18.04 19.79 22.54
CA GLN A 91 -18.45 19.92 23.92
C GLN A 91 -18.02 21.32 24.35
N ASP A 92 -19.03 22.18 24.51
CA ASP A 92 -19.21 23.10 25.64
C ASP A 92 -18.09 24.15 25.90
N SER A 93 -18.37 25.44 26.08
CA SER A 93 -19.60 26.19 26.42
C SER A 93 -19.42 27.67 26.05
#